data_AF-A0A6J5U929-F1
#
_entry.id   AF-A0A6J5U929-F1
#
_cell.length_a   1.000
_cell.length_b   1.000
_cell.length_c   1.000
_cell.angle_alpha   90.00
_cell.angle_beta   90.00
_cell.angle_gamma   90.00
#
_symmetry.space_group_name_H-M   'P 1'
#
loop_
_entity.id
_entity.type
_entity.pdbx_description
1 polymer ?
#
loop_
_entity_poly.entity_id
_entity_poly.type
_entity_poly.pdbx_seq_one_letter_code
_entity_poly.pdbx_strand_id
1 'polypeptide(L)'
;MDHCMSHTLCSDVKGLARIALDQTLTNSVDTQARIVRLFNETSDEYIRKGLGTCKDEYDLGVGKITEATQNVILSHFVDARNDVADEVNTCEESFSRGGRWRQSPLTDRNNVIVRFAKFTGEIIAFLVECCNCKLCLWLDHN
;
A
#
# COMPACT_ATOMS: atom_id res chain seq x y z
N MET A 1 2.36 -14.60 -30.06
CA MET A 1 1.59 -15.05 -28.89
C MET A 1 1.22 -13.79 -28.13
N ASP A 2 -0.02 -13.39 -28.33
CA ASP A 2 -0.51 -12.06 -27.97
C ASP A 2 -0.54 -11.96 -26.44
N HIS A 3 0.32 -11.13 -25.87
CA HIS A 3 0.48 -10.90 -24.41
C HIS A 3 -0.70 -10.12 -23.80
N CYS A 4 -1.80 -9.98 -24.54
CA CYS A 4 -2.89 -9.08 -24.27
C CYS A 4 -4.12 -9.82 -23.77
N MET A 5 -4.63 -9.40 -22.61
CA MET A 5 -5.84 -9.99 -22.02
C MET A 5 -7.11 -9.43 -22.64
N SER A 6 -8.21 -10.19 -22.53
CA SER A 6 -9.52 -9.70 -22.94
C SER A 6 -9.99 -8.56 -22.04
N HIS A 7 -10.84 -7.69 -22.57
CA HIS A 7 -11.43 -6.58 -21.80
C HIS A 7 -12.15 -7.04 -20.54
N THR A 8 -12.85 -8.17 -20.57
CA THR A 8 -13.56 -8.72 -19.41
C THR A 8 -12.60 -9.15 -18.32
N LEU A 9 -11.53 -9.91 -18.66
CA LEU A 9 -10.53 -10.31 -17.67
C LEU A 9 -9.83 -9.08 -17.05
N CYS A 10 -9.51 -8.07 -17.85
CA CYS A 10 -8.93 -6.82 -17.34
C CYS A 10 -9.87 -6.09 -16.38
N SER A 11 -11.18 -6.10 -16.64
CA SER A 11 -12.18 -5.53 -15.74
C SER A 11 -12.24 -6.28 -14.40
N ASP A 12 -12.19 -7.62 -14.44
CA ASP A 12 -12.24 -8.46 -13.24
C ASP A 12 -10.99 -8.21 -12.36
N VAL A 13 -9.81 -8.19 -12.98
CA VAL A 13 -8.54 -7.95 -12.26
C VAL A 13 -8.48 -6.53 -11.71
N LYS A 14 -9.00 -5.54 -12.44
CA LYS A 14 -9.17 -4.17 -11.92
C LYS A 14 -10.12 -4.14 -10.72
N GLY A 15 -11.18 -4.96 -10.75
CA GLY A 15 -12.08 -5.15 -9.60
C GLY A 15 -11.34 -5.72 -8.39
N LEU A 16 -10.52 -6.76 -8.58
CA LEU A 16 -9.69 -7.35 -7.53
C LEU A 16 -8.67 -6.34 -6.96
N ALA A 17 -8.02 -5.56 -7.82
CA ALA A 17 -7.09 -4.51 -7.40
C ALA A 17 -7.78 -3.48 -6.48
N ARG A 18 -8.99 -3.05 -6.83
CA ARG A 18 -9.78 -2.12 -6.01
C ARG A 18 -10.14 -2.70 -4.65
N ILE A 19 -10.61 -3.95 -4.61
CA ILE A 19 -10.95 -4.62 -3.33
C ILE A 19 -9.69 -4.73 -2.44
N ALA A 20 -8.55 -5.09 -3.01
CA ALA A 20 -7.30 -5.21 -2.27
C ALA A 20 -6.78 -3.85 -1.75
N LEU A 21 -6.88 -2.79 -2.57
CA LEU A 21 -6.57 -1.41 -2.16
C LEU A 21 -7.50 -0.92 -1.06
N ASP A 22 -8.82 -1.12 -1.18
CA ASP A 22 -9.81 -0.73 -0.17
C ASP A 22 -9.55 -1.43 1.17
N GLN A 23 -9.19 -2.72 1.14
CA GLN A 23 -8.83 -3.47 2.33
C GLN A 23 -7.51 -2.96 2.95
N THR A 24 -6.53 -2.62 2.12
CA THR A 24 -5.27 -2.00 2.57
C THR A 24 -5.54 -0.66 3.23
N LEU A 25 -6.33 0.21 2.60
CA LEU A 25 -6.73 1.52 3.11
C LEU A 25 -7.47 1.41 4.44
N THR A 26 -8.45 0.51 4.52
CA THR A 26 -9.24 0.28 5.74
C THR A 26 -8.35 -0.13 6.91
N ASN A 27 -7.43 -1.07 6.68
CA ASN A 27 -6.48 -1.51 7.70
C ASN A 27 -5.50 -0.41 8.10
N SER A 28 -5.05 0.41 7.14
CA SER A 28 -4.17 1.54 7.39
C SER A 28 -4.84 2.64 8.22
N VAL A 29 -6.08 3.02 7.88
CA VAL A 29 -6.85 4.02 8.63
C VAL A 29 -7.17 3.54 10.05
N ASP A 30 -7.59 2.28 10.22
CA ASP A 30 -7.82 1.71 11.55
C ASP A 30 -6.53 1.69 12.39
N THR A 31 -5.40 1.35 11.76
CA THR A 31 -4.11 1.35 12.45
C THR A 31 -3.62 2.75 12.77
N GLN A 32 -3.85 3.75 11.91
CA GLN A 32 -3.59 5.16 12.20
C GLN A 32 -4.38 5.62 13.43
N ALA A 33 -5.67 5.27 13.51
CA ALA A 33 -6.48 5.58 14.69
C ALA A 33 -5.94 4.89 15.96
N ARG A 34 -5.46 3.65 15.86
CA ARG A 34 -4.79 2.94 16.96
C ARG A 34 -3.49 3.62 17.38
N ILE A 35 -2.68 4.07 16.45
CA ILE A 35 -1.43 4.81 16.71
C ILE A 35 -1.73 6.08 17.51
N VAL A 36 -2.74 6.87 17.11
CA VAL A 36 -3.13 8.09 17.82
C VAL A 36 -3.55 7.80 19.25
N ARG A 37 -4.32 6.72 19.50
CA ARG A 37 -4.69 6.31 20.86
C ARG A 37 -3.47 5.93 21.69
N LEU A 38 -2.63 5.03 21.17
CA LEU A 38 -1.41 4.57 21.87
C LEU A 38 -0.45 5.73 22.18
N PHE A 39 -0.34 6.71 21.28
CA PHE A 39 0.52 7.88 21.47
C PHE A 39 0.07 8.72 22.67
N ASN A 40 -1.24 8.89 22.83
CA ASN A 40 -1.83 9.65 23.94
C ASN A 40 -1.80 8.88 25.26
N GLU A 41 -1.84 7.54 25.22
CA GLU A 41 -1.92 6.68 26.42
C GLU A 41 -0.55 6.30 26.98
N THR A 42 0.48 6.18 26.13
CA THR A 42 1.80 5.71 26.58
C THR A 42 2.50 6.75 27.45
N SER A 43 3.18 6.30 28.51
CA SER A 43 4.15 7.09 29.28
C SER A 43 5.60 6.85 28.82
N ASP A 44 5.87 5.74 28.12
CA ASP A 44 7.20 5.36 27.64
C ASP A 44 7.64 6.26 26.48
N GLU A 45 8.73 7.00 26.67
CA GLU A 45 9.25 7.96 25.69
C GLU A 45 9.76 7.30 24.40
N TYR A 46 10.31 6.08 24.46
CA TYR A 46 10.78 5.36 23.28
C TYR A 46 9.59 4.90 22.44
N ILE A 47 8.57 4.34 23.10
CA ILE A 47 7.32 3.96 22.44
C ILE A 47 6.64 5.21 21.86
N ARG A 48 6.61 6.33 22.60
CA ARG A 48 6.03 7.59 22.12
C ARG A 48 6.75 8.12 20.87
N LYS A 49 8.08 8.04 20.83
CA LYS A 49 8.87 8.46 19.66
C LYS A 49 8.61 7.58 18.43
N GLY A 50 8.56 6.26 18.62
CA GLY A 50 8.21 5.33 17.53
C GLY A 50 6.80 5.60 17.01
N LEU A 51 5.83 5.73 17.90
CA LEU A 51 4.45 6.08 17.54
C LEU A 51 4.35 7.44 16.84
N GLY A 52 5.14 8.44 17.24
CA GLY A 52 5.24 9.72 16.54
C GLY A 52 5.67 9.56 15.09
N THR A 53 6.72 8.77 14.85
CA THR A 53 7.17 8.44 13.48
C THR A 53 6.07 7.72 12.72
N CYS A 54 5.43 6.73 13.34
CA CYS A 54 4.32 6.00 12.73
C CYS A 54 3.14 6.88 12.34
N LYS A 55 2.85 7.98 13.05
CA LYS A 55 1.76 8.90 12.66
C LYS A 55 2.04 9.51 11.30
N ASP A 56 3.26 10.00 11.11
CA ASP A 56 3.68 10.67 9.87
C ASP A 56 3.71 9.66 8.71
N GLU A 57 4.31 8.48 8.93
CA GLU A 57 4.38 7.43 7.92
C GLU A 57 2.99 6.91 7.50
N TYR A 58 2.07 6.70 8.45
CA TYR A 58 0.72 6.25 8.12
C TYR A 58 -0.11 7.32 7.40
N ASP A 59 0.09 8.61 7.69
CA ASP A 59 -0.57 9.69 6.95
C ASP A 59 -0.14 9.72 5.48
N LEU A 60 1.18 9.63 5.23
CA LEU A 60 1.74 9.49 3.89
C LEU A 60 1.23 8.23 3.19
N GLY A 61 1.24 7.09 3.89
CA GLY A 61 0.78 5.81 3.37
C GLY A 61 -0.69 5.81 2.97
N VAL A 62 -1.56 6.40 3.79
CA VAL A 62 -3.00 6.58 3.48
C VAL A 62 -3.18 7.44 2.23
N GLY A 63 -2.42 8.52 2.09
CA GLY A 63 -2.41 9.35 0.87
C GLY A 63 -2.04 8.55 -0.37
N LYS A 64 -0.94 7.78 -0.31
CA LYS A 64 -0.46 6.94 -1.42
C LYS A 64 -1.47 5.87 -1.84
N ILE A 65 -2.08 5.16 -0.89
CA ILE A 65 -3.11 4.15 -1.22
C ILE A 65 -4.32 4.82 -1.91
N THR A 66 -4.71 6.00 -1.43
CA THR A 66 -5.83 6.76 -2.01
C THR A 66 -5.53 7.15 -3.46
N GLU A 67 -4.33 7.65 -3.73
CA GLU A 67 -3.87 7.98 -5.08
C GLU A 67 -3.81 6.73 -5.99
N ALA A 68 -3.21 5.64 -5.50
CA ALA A 68 -3.16 4.36 -6.23
C ALA A 68 -4.56 3.88 -6.61
N THR A 69 -5.53 3.99 -5.69
CA THR A 69 -6.94 3.64 -5.93
C THR A 69 -7.55 4.47 -7.04
N GLN A 70 -7.32 5.78 -7.05
CA GLN A 70 -7.79 6.66 -8.12
C GLN A 70 -7.17 6.29 -9.47
N ASN A 71 -5.87 6.03 -9.51
CA ASN A 71 -5.18 5.62 -10.72
C ASN A 71 -5.68 4.26 -11.26
N VAL A 72 -5.95 3.28 -10.40
CA VAL A 72 -6.61 2.02 -10.83
C VAL A 72 -8.00 2.31 -11.40
N ILE A 73 -8.82 3.15 -10.76
CA ILE A 73 -10.16 3.52 -11.25
C ILE A 73 -10.10 4.19 -12.62
N LEU A 74 -9.12 5.05 -12.86
CA LEU A 74 -8.91 5.74 -14.14
C LEU A 74 -8.17 4.88 -15.19
N SER A 75 -7.76 3.66 -14.81
CA SER A 75 -6.91 2.79 -15.64
C SER A 75 -5.52 3.37 -15.95
N HIS A 76 -5.03 4.28 -15.11
CA HIS A 76 -3.66 4.79 -15.16
C HIS A 76 -2.73 3.84 -14.39
N PHE A 77 -2.63 2.58 -14.82
CA PHE A 77 -1.99 1.52 -14.01
C PHE A 77 -0.50 1.77 -13.73
N VAL A 78 0.21 2.43 -14.66
CA VAL A 78 1.63 2.81 -14.48
C VAL A 78 1.82 3.78 -13.31
N ASP A 79 0.81 4.61 -13.05
CA ASP A 79 0.82 5.62 -11.97
C ASP A 79 0.21 5.09 -10.67
N ALA A 80 -0.36 3.88 -10.67
CA ALA A 80 -1.01 3.27 -9.51
C ALA A 80 -0.01 2.65 -8.52
N ARG A 81 1.07 3.36 -8.18
CA ARG A 81 2.11 2.85 -7.27
C ARG A 81 1.55 2.65 -5.87
N ASN A 82 1.72 1.43 -5.33
CA ASN A 82 1.28 1.09 -3.97
C ASN A 82 2.47 0.88 -3.04
N ASP A 83 3.15 1.98 -2.72
CA ASP A 83 4.40 1.94 -1.95
C ASP A 83 4.19 1.95 -0.42
N VAL A 84 2.93 1.83 0.06
CA VAL A 84 2.60 1.90 1.50
C VAL A 84 3.35 0.90 2.38
N ALA A 85 3.85 -0.19 1.79
CA ALA A 85 4.71 -1.13 2.51
C ALA A 85 5.97 -0.43 3.07
N ASP A 86 6.54 0.55 2.36
CA ASP A 86 7.76 1.24 2.76
C ASP A 86 7.49 2.16 3.97
N GLU A 87 6.38 2.90 3.96
CA GLU A 87 5.93 3.71 5.09
C GLU A 87 5.69 2.83 6.34
N VAL A 88 4.98 1.72 6.16
CA VAL A 88 4.66 0.80 7.26
C VAL A 88 5.92 0.13 7.82
N ASN A 89 6.87 -0.24 6.97
CA ASN A 89 8.17 -0.77 7.41
C ASN A 89 8.98 0.30 8.16
N THR A 90 8.98 1.55 7.67
CA THR A 90 9.65 2.68 8.35
C THR A 90 9.06 2.93 9.74
N CYS A 91 7.73 2.85 9.87
CA CYS A 91 7.05 2.85 11.16
C CYS A 91 7.53 1.70 12.07
N GLU A 92 7.56 0.46 11.57
CA GLU A 92 7.98 -0.70 12.37
C GLU A 92 9.44 -0.58 12.84
N GLU A 93 10.34 -0.16 11.95
CA GLU A 93 11.76 0.04 12.25
C GLU A 93 12.00 1.16 13.27
N SER A 94 11.08 2.12 13.41
CA SER A 94 11.22 3.20 14.37
C SER A 94 11.34 2.71 15.82
N PHE A 95 10.80 1.52 16.14
CA PHE A 95 10.86 0.93 17.49
C PHE A 95 12.17 0.19 17.80
N SER A 96 13.03 -0.03 16.80
CA SER A 96 14.34 -0.67 16.96
C SER A 96 15.51 0.33 16.89
N ARG A 97 15.26 1.60 16.55
CA ARG A 97 16.27 2.66 16.49
C ARG A 97 16.81 3.01 17.89
N GLY A 98 18.13 3.18 18.01
CA GLY A 98 18.78 3.69 19.23
C GLY A 98 19.30 2.62 20.21
N GLY A 99 19.49 1.38 19.76
CA GLY A 99 20.21 0.34 20.51
C GLY A 99 19.43 -0.30 21.67
N ARG A 100 18.19 0.12 21.91
CA ARG A 100 17.27 -0.55 22.84
C ARG A 100 16.09 -1.08 22.05
N TRP A 101 16.11 -2.37 21.74
CA TRP A 101 14.97 -3.01 21.10
C TRP A 101 13.74 -2.92 22.00
N ARG A 102 12.66 -2.38 21.45
CA ARG A 102 11.31 -2.46 22.01
C ARG A 102 10.44 -3.16 20.99
N GLN A 103 9.64 -4.12 21.45
CA GLN A 103 8.65 -4.73 20.60
C GLN A 103 7.64 -3.65 20.18
N SER A 104 7.44 -3.50 18.88
CA SER A 104 6.43 -2.60 18.34
C SER A 104 5.04 -3.07 18.79
N PRO A 105 4.19 -2.17 19.32
CA PRO A 105 2.80 -2.49 19.63
C PRO A 105 1.94 -2.65 18.37
N LEU A 106 2.53 -2.52 17.19
CA LEU A 106 1.88 -2.50 15.88
C LEU A 106 2.32 -3.66 14.97
N THR A 107 3.31 -4.48 15.37
CA THR A 107 3.95 -5.48 14.50
C THR A 107 2.94 -6.33 13.73
N ASP A 108 1.92 -6.89 14.40
CA ASP A 108 0.93 -7.75 13.73
C ASP A 108 0.10 -7.00 12.69
N ARG A 109 -0.28 -5.75 13.00
CA ARG A 109 -1.04 -4.87 12.09
C ARG A 109 -0.20 -4.44 10.90
N ASN A 110 1.04 -4.02 11.17
CA ASN A 110 2.03 -3.65 10.16
C ASN A 110 2.26 -4.81 9.18
N ASN A 111 2.43 -6.03 9.70
CA ASN A 111 2.60 -7.23 8.89
C ASN A 111 1.40 -7.55 8.00
N VAL A 112 0.17 -7.34 8.48
CA VAL A 112 -1.04 -7.53 7.67
C VAL A 112 -1.05 -6.52 6.52
N ILE A 113 -0.81 -5.25 6.79
CA ILE A 113 -0.85 -4.19 5.77
C ILE A 113 0.25 -4.41 4.73
N VAL A 114 1.48 -4.73 5.14
CA VAL A 114 2.58 -5.03 4.21
C VAL A 114 2.25 -6.20 3.29
N ARG A 115 1.60 -7.26 3.80
CA ARG A 115 1.16 -8.39 2.96
C ARG A 115 0.12 -7.96 1.93
N PHE A 116 -0.89 -7.21 2.34
CA PHE A 116 -1.90 -6.69 1.41
C PHE A 116 -1.30 -5.72 0.38
N ALA A 117 -0.37 -4.86 0.81
CA ALA A 117 0.30 -3.91 -0.07
C ALA A 117 1.09 -4.62 -1.18
N LYS A 118 1.87 -5.65 -0.82
CA LYS A 118 2.60 -6.50 -1.77
C LYS A 118 1.68 -7.22 -2.75
N PHE A 119 0.65 -7.90 -2.23
CA PHE A 119 -0.35 -8.57 -3.07
C PHE A 119 -1.02 -7.61 -4.05
N THR A 120 -1.36 -6.42 -3.59
CA THR A 120 -1.95 -5.38 -4.44
C THR A 120 -0.97 -4.88 -5.50
N GLY A 121 0.30 -4.70 -5.15
CA GLY A 121 1.36 -4.32 -6.09
C GLY A 121 1.54 -5.37 -7.21
N GLU A 122 1.45 -6.65 -6.89
CA GLU A 122 1.49 -7.74 -7.88
C GLU A 122 0.31 -7.67 -8.86
N ILE A 123 -0.91 -7.40 -8.36
CA ILE A 123 -2.09 -7.22 -9.22
C ILE A 123 -1.91 -6.01 -10.15
N ILE A 124 -1.39 -4.90 -9.63
CA ILE A 124 -1.19 -3.67 -10.42
C ILE A 124 -0.11 -3.89 -11.49
N ALA A 125 0.99 -4.57 -11.16
CA ALA A 125 2.00 -4.95 -12.14
C ALA A 125 1.40 -5.78 -13.28
N PHE A 126 0.56 -6.76 -12.94
CA PHE A 126 -0.15 -7.57 -13.93
C PHE A 126 -1.09 -6.72 -14.82
N LEU A 127 -1.80 -5.73 -14.24
CA LEU A 127 -2.62 -4.79 -15.00
C LEU A 127 -1.79 -3.94 -15.97
N VAL A 128 -0.59 -3.51 -15.57
CA VAL A 128 0.34 -2.78 -16.44
C VAL A 128 0.79 -3.65 -17.61
N GLU A 129 1.19 -4.89 -17.35
CA GLU A 129 1.74 -5.78 -18.38
C GLU A 129 0.70 -6.26 -19.38
N CYS A 130 -0.48 -6.67 -18.90
CA CYS A 130 -1.43 -7.41 -19.72
C CYS A 130 -2.65 -6.62 -20.19
N CYS A 131 -2.95 -5.47 -19.58
CA CYS A 131 -4.15 -4.68 -19.90
C CYS A 131 -3.84 -3.35 -20.60
N ASN A 132 -2.58 -2.89 -20.61
CA ASN A 132 -2.15 -1.72 -21.41
C ASN A 132 -1.76 -2.09 -22.86
N CYS A 133 -2.66 -2.76 -23.57
CA CYS A 133 -2.43 -3.21 -24.95
C CYS A 133 -2.39 -2.11 -26.03
N LYS A 134 -2.67 -0.85 -25.66
CA LYS A 134 -2.55 0.30 -26.57
C LYS A 134 -1.10 0.56 -27.02
N LEU A 135 -0.09 0.11 -26.26
CA LEU A 135 1.32 0.24 -26.68
C LEU A 135 1.71 -0.77 -27.77
N CYS A 136 1.19 -2.00 -27.73
CA CYS A 136 1.50 -3.03 -28.75
C CYS A 136 0.89 -2.70 -30.11
N LEU A 137 -0.36 -2.22 -30.13
CA LEU A 137 -1.05 -1.86 -31.38
C LEU A 137 -0.41 -0.67 -32.12
N TRP A 138 0.34 0.19 -31.42
CA TRP A 138 1.07 1.30 -32.06
C TRP A 138 2.41 0.90 -32.69
N LEU A 139 3.00 -0.23 -32.27
CA LEU A 139 4.25 -0.75 -32.83
C LEU A 139 4.02 -1.67 -34.03
N ASP A 140 2.82 -2.25 -34.16
CA ASP A 140 2.47 -3.11 -35.31
C ASP A 140 1.99 -2.33 -36.55
N HIS A 141 1.94 -0.99 -36.48
CA HIS A 141 1.43 -0.11 -37.55
C HIS A 141 2.44 0.93 -38.07
N ASN A 142 3.74 0.81 -37.77
CA ASN A 142 4.80 1.63 -38.35
C ASN A 142 5.95 0.79 -38.93
#